data_AF-X1BMB9-F1
#
_entry.id   AF-X1BMB9-F1
#
_cell.length_a   1.000
_cell.length_b   1.000
_cell.length_c   1.000
_cell.angle_alpha   90.00
_cell.angle_beta   90.00
_cell.angle_gamma   90.00
#
_symmetry.space_group_name_H-M   'P 1'
#
loop_
_entity.id
_entity.type
_entity.pdbx_description
1 polymer ?
#
loop_
_entity_poly.entity_id
_entity_poly.type
_entity_poly.pdbx_seq_one_letter_code
_entity_poly.pdbx_strand_id
1 'polypeptide(L)'
;VMFTEDPDSGNPNVITIRGTWGLGELIVQGVEKGDEFIVFKHDPNLTIISRDLVKKEQIMIFDKQKGGTMTLPVELERQKQYCLNDEQVKILARYAIKIRSHYNQPMDIEWALGNNGKIYIVQARPETVHSQKGDTEEIFYLLENPKKLTGDGYLVENTGTAIGRRIGYGKVKVIESINNAHLLEEGDILITKETNPDWTSYMQNLGGVITERGGPTCHAAIVSRELNIASIVGADNIVEIIKEKQRDGLESVTIDCSEGEPRIWLKEVEYDFDTIEFAQLPAPYINWVKSFEPIEKPSK
;
A
#
# COMPACT_ATOMS: atom_id res chain seq x y z
N VAL A 1 -6.67 -10.83 2.51
CA VAL A 1 -5.78 -10.90 1.31
C VAL A 1 -4.35 -11.08 1.78
N MET A 2 -3.50 -11.75 1.01
CA MET A 2 -2.07 -11.83 1.26
C MET A 2 -1.28 -11.81 -0.05
N PHE A 3 -0.12 -11.18 -0.01
CA PHE A 3 0.78 -11.02 -1.14
C PHE A 3 2.05 -11.79 -0.87
N THR A 4 2.54 -12.50 -1.88
CA THR A 4 3.80 -13.26 -1.78
C THR A 4 5.02 -12.39 -2.01
N GLU A 5 4.90 -11.07 -1.87
CA GLU A 5 5.93 -10.03 -1.79
C GLU A 5 5.26 -8.78 -1.23
N ASP A 6 6.05 -7.79 -0.84
CA ASP A 6 5.46 -6.52 -0.39
C ASP A 6 4.77 -5.82 -1.58
N PRO A 7 3.44 -5.61 -1.56
CA PRO A 7 2.75 -4.93 -2.65
C PRO A 7 3.16 -3.46 -2.78
N ASP A 8 3.73 -2.85 -1.74
CA ASP A 8 4.10 -1.44 -1.75
C ASP A 8 5.57 -1.22 -2.19
N SER A 9 6.52 -2.03 -1.70
CA SER A 9 7.96 -1.94 -2.09
C SER A 9 8.44 -2.96 -3.12
N GLY A 10 7.62 -3.95 -3.47
CA GLY A 10 8.06 -5.07 -4.34
C GLY A 10 9.01 -6.05 -3.68
N ASN A 11 9.34 -5.89 -2.39
CA ASN A 11 10.33 -6.73 -1.72
C ASN A 11 9.94 -8.23 -1.76
N PRO A 12 10.69 -9.07 -2.50
CA PRO A 12 10.35 -10.47 -2.68
C PRO A 12 10.74 -11.32 -1.45
N ASN A 13 11.29 -10.73 -0.39
CA ASN A 13 11.74 -11.46 0.80
C ASN A 13 10.67 -11.55 1.91
N VAL A 14 9.56 -10.85 1.75
CA VAL A 14 8.49 -10.79 2.77
C VAL A 14 7.15 -11.25 2.23
N ILE A 15 6.25 -11.67 3.12
CA ILE A 15 4.85 -11.96 2.83
C ILE A 15 4.03 -10.93 3.60
N THR A 16 3.20 -10.19 2.88
CA THR A 16 2.28 -9.22 3.49
C THR A 16 0.91 -9.87 3.62
N ILE A 17 0.39 -9.97 4.83
CA ILE A 17 -0.93 -10.57 5.13
C ILE A 17 -1.82 -9.48 5.70
N ARG A 18 -2.96 -9.22 5.06
CA ARG A 18 -3.98 -8.28 5.53
C ARG A 18 -5.29 -9.00 5.87
N GLY A 19 -5.90 -8.64 6.99
CA GLY A 19 -7.15 -9.25 7.46
C GLY A 19 -8.06 -8.28 8.21
N THR A 20 -9.36 -8.59 8.24
CA THR A 20 -10.37 -7.87 9.03
C THR A 20 -11.35 -8.89 9.60
N TRP A 21 -12.31 -8.42 10.39
CA TRP A 21 -13.42 -9.24 10.84
C TRP A 21 -14.46 -9.43 9.73
N GLY A 22 -15.04 -10.63 9.65
CA GLY A 22 -16.12 -10.93 8.71
C GLY A 22 -15.64 -11.18 7.29
N LEU A 23 -16.48 -10.85 6.31
CA LEU A 23 -16.17 -11.02 4.89
C LEU A 23 -15.15 -9.96 4.43
N GLY A 24 -14.14 -10.40 3.68
CA GLY A 24 -13.01 -9.56 3.26
C GLY A 24 -13.33 -8.52 2.19
N GLU A 25 -14.58 -8.40 1.75
CA GLU A 25 -15.01 -7.47 0.69
C GLU A 25 -14.68 -6.01 1.02
N LEU A 26 -14.76 -5.61 2.30
CA LEU A 26 -14.39 -4.27 2.76
C LEU A 26 -12.89 -3.96 2.55
N ILE A 27 -12.02 -4.98 2.64
CA ILE A 27 -10.59 -4.83 2.34
C ILE A 27 -10.38 -4.76 0.83
N VAL A 28 -11.05 -5.65 0.07
CA VAL A 28 -10.89 -5.70 -1.40
C VAL A 28 -11.37 -4.41 -2.05
N GLN A 29 -12.44 -3.81 -1.54
CA GLN A 29 -12.96 -2.50 -1.99
C GLN A 29 -12.12 -1.31 -1.47
N GLY A 30 -11.11 -1.53 -0.63
CA GLY A 30 -10.26 -0.47 -0.07
C GLY A 30 -10.97 0.44 0.94
N VAL A 31 -12.14 0.04 1.45
CA VAL A 31 -12.89 0.77 2.48
C VAL A 31 -12.23 0.61 3.84
N GLU A 32 -11.60 -0.54 4.09
CA GLU A 32 -10.92 -0.84 5.35
C GLU A 32 -9.50 -1.35 5.08
N LYS A 33 -8.49 -0.74 5.74
CA LYS A 33 -7.07 -1.13 5.60
C LYS A 33 -6.80 -2.55 6.14
N GLY A 34 -7.55 -2.95 7.18
CA GLY A 34 -7.36 -4.20 7.90
C GLY A 34 -6.08 -4.22 8.73
N ASP A 35 -5.93 -5.22 9.59
CA ASP A 35 -4.66 -5.48 10.26
C ASP A 35 -3.64 -5.99 9.24
N GLU A 36 -2.41 -5.53 9.35
CA GLU A 36 -1.30 -5.96 8.50
C GLU A 36 -0.25 -6.72 9.30
N PHE A 37 0.23 -7.82 8.72
CA PHE A 37 1.32 -8.62 9.24
C PHE A 37 2.35 -8.81 8.14
N ILE A 38 3.61 -8.49 8.43
CA ILE A 38 4.73 -8.73 7.52
C ILE A 38 5.54 -9.90 8.07
N VAL A 39 5.69 -10.94 7.26
CA VAL A 39 6.40 -12.17 7.61
C VAL A 39 7.67 -12.31 6.78
N PHE A 40 8.81 -12.56 7.43
CA PHE A 40 10.07 -12.78 6.72
C PHE A 40 10.14 -14.22 6.21
N LYS A 41 10.29 -14.40 4.89
CA LYS A 41 10.23 -15.72 4.23
C LYS A 41 11.41 -16.62 4.56
N HIS A 42 12.57 -16.00 4.81
CA HIS A 42 13.85 -16.74 4.91
C HIS A 42 14.10 -17.28 6.32
N ASP A 43 13.33 -16.86 7.31
CA ASP A 43 13.38 -17.47 8.64
C ASP A 43 12.54 -18.76 8.64
N PRO A 44 13.13 -19.93 8.99
CA PRO A 44 12.40 -21.18 9.12
C PRO A 44 11.20 -21.11 10.08
N ASN A 45 11.24 -20.22 11.06
CA ASN A 45 10.13 -20.02 12.01
C ASN A 45 9.05 -19.07 11.49
N LEU A 46 9.25 -18.47 10.31
CA LEU A 46 8.38 -17.47 9.71
C LEU A 46 8.09 -16.33 10.69
N THR A 47 9.15 -15.71 11.19
CA THR A 47 9.04 -14.57 12.12
C THR A 47 8.19 -13.45 11.51
N ILE A 48 7.25 -12.97 12.31
CA ILE A 48 6.43 -11.80 12.03
C ILE A 48 7.27 -10.58 12.42
N ILE A 49 7.76 -9.85 11.43
CA ILE A 49 8.69 -8.73 11.60
C ILE A 49 7.97 -7.38 11.75
N SER A 50 6.70 -7.27 11.33
CA SER A 50 5.85 -6.11 11.58
C SER A 50 4.41 -6.54 11.84
N ARG A 51 3.71 -5.75 12.68
CA ARG A 51 2.29 -5.89 13.00
C ARG A 51 1.67 -4.50 13.09
N ASP A 52 0.74 -4.20 12.20
CA ASP A 52 -0.04 -2.97 12.24
C ASP A 52 -1.48 -3.29 12.59
N LEU A 53 -1.92 -2.80 13.75
CA LEU A 53 -3.29 -2.93 14.21
C LEU A 53 -4.12 -1.76 13.67
N VAL A 54 -5.21 -2.08 12.98
CA VAL A 54 -6.18 -1.08 12.52
C VAL A 54 -7.45 -1.18 13.36
N LYS A 55 -8.00 -0.01 13.72
CA LYS A 55 -9.30 0.09 14.39
C LYS A 55 -10.40 -0.35 13.43
N LYS A 56 -10.88 -1.58 13.59
CA LYS A 56 -11.88 -2.18 12.70
C LYS A 56 -13.29 -1.81 13.15
N GLU A 57 -13.84 -0.72 12.64
CA GLU A 57 -15.12 -0.17 13.11
C GLU A 57 -16.34 -0.91 12.55
N GLN A 58 -16.17 -1.59 11.41
CA GLN A 58 -17.24 -2.26 10.68
C GLN A 58 -16.90 -3.73 10.41
N ILE A 59 -17.93 -4.58 10.36
CA ILE A 59 -17.83 -5.98 10.00
C ILE A 59 -18.91 -6.31 8.98
N MET A 60 -18.52 -6.93 7.87
CA MET A 60 -19.46 -7.46 6.90
C MET A 60 -19.79 -8.92 7.20
N ILE A 61 -21.08 -9.24 7.30
CA ILE A 61 -21.58 -10.59 7.54
C ILE A 61 -22.65 -10.97 6.51
N PHE A 62 -22.93 -12.26 6.38
CA PHE A 62 -24.04 -12.74 5.56
C PHE A 62 -25.39 -12.52 6.29
N ASP A 63 -26.32 -11.83 5.64
CA ASP A 63 -27.68 -11.65 6.14
C ASP A 63 -28.50 -12.92 5.88
N LYS A 64 -28.70 -13.71 6.94
CA LYS A 64 -29.47 -14.96 6.88
C LYS A 64 -30.96 -14.75 6.61
N GLN A 65 -31.50 -13.55 6.84
CA GLN A 65 -32.93 -13.27 6.68
C GLN A 65 -33.26 -12.76 5.28
N LYS A 66 -32.47 -11.82 4.76
CA LYS A 66 -32.72 -11.21 3.45
C LYS A 66 -31.95 -11.86 2.30
N GLY A 67 -30.91 -12.64 2.61
CA GLY A 67 -29.92 -13.08 1.62
C GLY A 67 -29.01 -11.91 1.21
N GLY A 68 -27.73 -12.22 0.95
CA GLY A 68 -26.71 -11.21 0.64
C GLY A 68 -25.89 -10.81 1.86
N THR A 69 -25.20 -9.67 1.78
CA THR A 69 -24.30 -9.18 2.83
C THR A 69 -24.89 -7.98 3.53
N MET A 70 -24.52 -7.78 4.80
CA MET A 70 -24.83 -6.59 5.56
C MET A 70 -23.62 -6.17 6.39
N THR A 71 -23.50 -4.87 6.64
CA THR A 71 -22.44 -4.30 7.47
C THR A 71 -23.00 -3.91 8.83
N LEU A 72 -22.27 -4.28 9.90
CA LEU A 72 -22.60 -3.98 11.28
C LEU A 72 -21.41 -3.31 11.98
N PRO A 73 -21.65 -2.51 13.03
CA PRO A 73 -20.55 -2.02 13.86
C PRO A 73 -19.89 -3.19 14.61
N VAL A 74 -18.57 -3.17 14.70
CA VAL A 74 -17.79 -4.09 15.53
C VAL A 74 -17.86 -3.63 16.99
N GLU A 75 -17.99 -4.57 17.91
CA GLU A 75 -17.94 -4.29 19.36
C GLU A 75 -16.62 -3.58 19.74
N LEU A 76 -16.69 -2.54 20.57
CA LEU A 76 -15.56 -1.64 20.88
C LEU A 76 -14.28 -2.38 21.29
N GLU A 77 -14.40 -3.44 22.09
CA GLU A 77 -13.28 -4.26 22.53
C GLU A 77 -12.61 -5.01 21.38
N ARG A 78 -13.39 -5.48 20.40
CA ARG A 78 -12.90 -6.21 19.22
C ARG A 78 -12.29 -5.30 18.15
N GLN A 79 -12.61 -4.01 18.16
CA GLN A 79 -12.05 -3.05 17.20
C GLN A 79 -10.53 -2.91 17.35
N LYS A 80 -10.03 -3.06 18.59
CA LYS A 80 -8.61 -2.91 18.96
C LYS A 80 -7.88 -4.25 19.14
N GLN A 81 -8.41 -5.32 18.56
CA GLN A 81 -7.80 -6.65 18.58
C GLN A 81 -7.38 -7.06 17.19
N TYR A 82 -6.28 -7.81 17.11
CA TYR A 82 -5.84 -8.42 15.87
C TYR A 82 -6.85 -9.46 15.39
N CYS A 83 -7.17 -9.44 14.10
CA CYS A 83 -8.07 -10.41 13.48
C CYS A 83 -7.47 -11.83 13.39
N LEU A 84 -6.15 -11.94 13.53
CA LEU A 84 -5.38 -13.17 13.49
C LEU A 84 -4.45 -13.28 14.69
N ASN A 85 -4.20 -14.51 15.13
CA ASN A 85 -3.08 -14.82 16.03
C ASN A 85 -1.82 -15.23 15.24
N ASP A 86 -0.68 -15.24 15.92
CA ASP A 86 0.63 -15.54 15.32
C ASP A 86 0.68 -16.90 14.60
N GLU A 87 0.03 -17.93 15.15
CA GLU A 87 0.02 -19.26 14.53
C GLU A 87 -0.80 -19.28 13.24
N GLN A 88 -1.91 -18.54 13.19
CA GLN A 88 -2.69 -18.37 11.96
C GLN A 88 -1.91 -17.60 10.89
N VAL A 89 -1.19 -16.54 11.28
CA VAL A 89 -0.32 -15.77 10.38
C VAL A 89 0.76 -16.67 9.78
N LYS A 90 1.42 -17.50 10.59
CA LYS A 90 2.42 -18.48 10.11
C LYS A 90 1.82 -19.54 9.19
N ILE A 91 0.59 -20.00 9.44
CA ILE A 91 -0.11 -20.93 8.53
C ILE A 91 -0.34 -20.27 7.16
N LEU A 92 -0.85 -19.04 7.15
CA LEU A 92 -1.04 -18.27 5.92
C LEU A 92 0.28 -18.07 5.16
N ALA A 93 1.35 -17.68 5.86
CA ALA A 93 2.68 -17.55 5.27
C ALA A 93 3.16 -18.86 4.61
N ARG A 94 2.94 -20.02 5.26
CA ARG A 94 3.25 -21.33 4.66
C ARG A 94 2.45 -21.60 3.38
N TYR A 95 1.18 -21.22 3.34
CA TYR A 95 0.36 -21.36 2.15
C TYR A 95 0.85 -20.43 1.02
N ALA A 96 1.16 -19.18 1.34
CA ALA A 96 1.70 -18.21 0.39
C ALA A 96 3.00 -18.71 -0.28
N ILE A 97 3.94 -19.26 0.50
CA ILE A 97 5.19 -19.84 -0.03
C ILE A 97 4.91 -21.00 -0.98
N LYS A 98 4.02 -21.92 -0.59
CA LYS A 98 3.64 -23.07 -1.44
C LYS A 98 3.00 -22.62 -2.75
N ILE A 99 2.11 -21.64 -2.69
CA ILE A 99 1.40 -21.11 -3.86
C ILE A 99 2.40 -20.40 -4.80
N ARG A 100 3.25 -19.51 -4.29
CA ARG A 100 4.33 -18.87 -5.07
C ARG A 100 5.22 -19.92 -5.75
N SER A 101 5.66 -20.93 -5.00
CA SER A 101 6.51 -21.99 -5.55
C SER A 101 5.81 -22.83 -6.62
N HIS A 102 4.49 -23.00 -6.53
CA HIS A 102 3.71 -23.74 -7.52
C HIS A 102 3.58 -22.98 -8.84
N TYR A 103 3.32 -21.68 -8.77
CA TYR A 103 3.14 -20.83 -9.95
C TYR A 103 4.44 -20.20 -10.48
N ASN A 104 5.53 -20.30 -9.71
CA ASN A 104 6.86 -19.76 -10.02
C ASN A 104 6.85 -18.26 -10.38
N GLN A 105 5.96 -17.49 -9.76
CA GLN A 105 5.82 -16.06 -9.94
C GLN A 105 5.19 -15.43 -8.69
N PRO A 106 5.30 -14.11 -8.51
CA PRO A 106 4.57 -13.38 -7.49
C PRO A 106 3.05 -13.58 -7.58
N MET A 107 2.41 -13.79 -6.44
CA MET A 107 0.97 -14.06 -6.33
C MET A 107 0.29 -13.12 -5.33
N ASP A 108 -0.90 -12.66 -5.73
CA ASP A 108 -1.95 -12.07 -4.91
C ASP A 108 -2.97 -13.17 -4.55
N ILE A 109 -3.21 -13.37 -3.25
CA ILE A 109 -3.95 -14.52 -2.71
C ILE A 109 -5.04 -14.04 -1.75
N GLU A 110 -6.26 -14.47 -1.99
CA GLU A 110 -7.37 -14.26 -1.07
C GLU A 110 -7.59 -15.49 -0.19
N TRP A 111 -7.90 -15.23 1.08
CA TRP A 111 -8.06 -16.26 2.09
C TRP A 111 -9.21 -15.92 3.04
N ALA A 112 -9.75 -16.94 3.70
CA ALA A 112 -10.79 -16.81 4.72
C ALA A 112 -10.49 -17.72 5.92
N LEU A 113 -10.73 -17.21 7.13
CA LEU A 113 -10.76 -18.01 8.35
C LEU A 113 -12.19 -18.45 8.62
N GLY A 114 -12.46 -19.75 8.49
CA GLY A 114 -13.77 -20.31 8.78
C GLY A 114 -14.08 -20.31 10.28
N ASN A 115 -15.37 -20.34 10.62
CA ASN A 115 -15.82 -20.44 12.02
C ASN A 115 -15.35 -21.73 12.73
N ASN A 116 -14.87 -22.72 11.97
CA ASN A 116 -14.23 -23.93 12.47
C ASN A 116 -12.74 -23.76 12.80
N GLY A 117 -12.20 -22.54 12.71
CA GLY A 117 -10.79 -22.22 12.94
C GLY A 117 -9.85 -22.62 11.79
N LYS A 118 -10.37 -23.11 10.67
CA LYS A 118 -9.55 -23.51 9.51
C LYS A 118 -9.40 -22.36 8.53
N ILE A 119 -8.23 -22.29 7.91
CA ILE A 119 -7.90 -21.30 6.89
C ILE A 119 -8.13 -21.90 5.51
N TYR A 120 -8.81 -21.16 4.66
CA TYR A 120 -9.15 -21.50 3.28
C TYR A 120 -8.53 -20.49 2.33
N ILE A 121 -8.03 -20.95 1.18
CA ILE A 121 -7.64 -20.09 0.06
C ILE A 121 -8.83 -20.02 -0.90
N VAL A 122 -9.28 -18.81 -1.21
CA VAL A 122 -10.49 -18.59 -2.04
C VAL A 122 -10.13 -18.13 -3.46
N GLN A 123 -9.01 -17.43 -3.63
CA GLN A 123 -8.46 -17.03 -4.93
C GLN A 123 -6.93 -16.99 -4.86
N ALA A 124 -6.25 -17.28 -5.97
CA ALA A 124 -4.86 -16.94 -6.18
C ALA A 124 -4.65 -16.51 -7.65
N ARG A 125 -4.03 -15.35 -7.86
CA ARG A 125 -3.72 -14.82 -9.19
C ARG A 125 -2.31 -14.22 -9.20
N PRO A 126 -1.64 -14.13 -10.37
CA PRO A 126 -0.37 -13.42 -10.46
C PRO A 126 -0.50 -11.98 -9.96
N GLU A 127 0.49 -11.52 -9.21
CA GLU A 127 0.65 -10.11 -8.84
C GLU A 127 0.98 -9.32 -10.12
N THR A 128 0.34 -8.17 -10.33
CA THR A 128 0.44 -7.41 -11.60
C THR A 128 1.09 -6.04 -11.45
N VAL A 129 1.32 -5.56 -10.23
CA VAL A 129 1.85 -4.20 -9.98
C VAL A 129 3.37 -4.15 -10.16
N HIS A 130 4.10 -5.22 -9.83
CA HIS A 130 5.57 -5.21 -9.87
C HIS A 130 6.20 -5.78 -11.14
N SER A 131 5.40 -6.32 -12.07
CA SER A 131 5.91 -6.91 -13.33
C SER A 131 6.64 -5.93 -14.26
N GLN A 132 6.68 -4.63 -13.92
CA GLN A 132 7.44 -3.59 -14.63
C GLN A 132 8.58 -2.94 -13.83
N LYS A 133 8.70 -3.21 -12.52
CA LYS A 133 9.86 -2.74 -11.75
C LYS A 133 11.04 -3.66 -12.08
N GLY A 134 12.11 -3.10 -12.64
CA GLY A 134 13.37 -3.82 -12.80
C GLY A 134 13.92 -4.31 -11.45
N ASP A 135 15.07 -5.00 -11.47
CA ASP A 135 15.77 -5.51 -10.28
C ASP A 135 16.30 -4.39 -9.35
N THR A 136 15.69 -3.21 -9.31
CA THR A 136 16.15 -2.03 -8.56
C THR A 136 15.02 -1.37 -7.79
N GLU A 137 15.22 -1.13 -6.49
CA GLU A 137 14.30 -0.32 -5.66
C GLU A 137 15.03 0.95 -5.17
N GLU A 138 14.36 2.09 -5.22
CA GLU A 138 14.85 3.36 -4.68
C GLU A 138 14.24 3.60 -3.30
N ILE A 139 15.09 3.76 -2.27
CA ILE A 139 14.67 4.09 -0.91
C ILE A 139 14.95 5.58 -0.68
N PHE A 140 13.90 6.38 -0.69
CA PHE A 140 13.99 7.81 -0.41
C PHE A 140 14.07 8.09 1.09
N TYR A 141 14.80 9.14 1.48
CA TYR A 141 14.85 9.62 2.85
C TYR A 141 15.15 11.12 2.90
N LEU A 142 14.62 11.80 3.92
CA LEU A 142 14.88 13.21 4.15
C LEU A 142 16.28 13.42 4.75
N LEU A 143 16.99 14.43 4.25
CA LEU A 143 18.24 14.93 4.85
C LEU A 143 17.95 15.97 5.96
N GLU A 144 16.78 16.60 5.90
CA GLU A 144 16.28 17.51 6.93
C GLU A 144 15.48 16.76 8.01
N ASN A 145 15.50 17.27 9.25
CA ASN A 145 14.77 16.66 10.37
C ASN A 145 13.26 16.96 10.30
N PRO A 146 12.38 15.95 10.14
CA PRO A 146 10.94 16.16 10.02
C PRO A 146 10.32 16.89 11.21
N LYS A 147 10.78 16.60 12.43
CA LYS A 147 10.24 17.23 13.66
C LYS A 147 10.53 18.73 13.69
N LYS A 148 11.69 19.13 13.16
CA LYS A 148 12.06 20.54 13.06
C LYS A 148 11.19 21.23 12.02
N LEU A 149 11.03 20.63 10.83
CA LEU A 149 10.17 21.16 9.78
C LEU A 149 8.71 21.35 10.26
N THR A 150 8.18 20.40 11.02
CA THR A 150 6.87 20.52 11.66
C THR A 150 6.85 21.66 12.69
N GLY A 151 7.86 21.75 13.56
CA GLY A 151 7.98 22.83 14.55
C GLY A 151 8.10 24.23 13.95
N ASP A 152 8.71 24.33 12.78
CA ASP A 152 8.86 25.57 12.00
C ASP A 152 7.59 25.91 11.17
N GLY A 153 6.56 25.05 11.22
CA GLY A 153 5.26 25.30 10.60
C GLY A 153 5.18 25.00 9.09
N TYR A 154 6.10 24.19 8.56
CA TYR A 154 6.11 23.85 7.14
C TYR A 154 5.16 22.70 6.77
N LEU A 155 4.65 21.94 7.73
CA LEU A 155 3.76 20.80 7.47
C LEU A 155 2.33 21.26 7.19
N VAL A 156 1.72 20.71 6.13
CA VAL A 156 0.28 20.80 5.91
C VAL A 156 -0.41 19.59 6.54
N GLU A 157 -1.24 19.84 7.55
CA GLU A 157 -2.12 18.84 8.13
C GLU A 157 -3.11 18.32 7.09
N ASN A 158 -3.18 17.00 6.93
CA ASN A 158 -4.07 16.36 5.95
C ASN A 158 -4.47 14.95 6.41
N THR A 159 -5.60 14.45 5.89
CA THR A 159 -6.13 13.11 6.17
C THR A 159 -5.72 12.07 5.14
N GLY A 160 -4.78 12.42 4.25
CA GLY A 160 -4.43 11.63 3.09
C GLY A 160 -3.80 10.28 3.44
N THR A 161 -3.63 9.46 2.41
CA THR A 161 -2.86 8.23 2.49
C THR A 161 -1.69 8.31 1.54
N ALA A 162 -0.48 8.11 2.07
CA ALA A 162 0.73 7.99 1.27
C ALA A 162 0.65 6.75 0.37
N ILE A 163 1.00 6.94 -0.90
CA ILE A 163 1.09 5.88 -1.90
C ILE A 163 2.55 5.67 -2.27
N GLY A 164 3.01 4.43 -2.13
CA GLY A 164 4.41 4.07 -2.32
C GLY A 164 5.32 4.68 -1.25
N ARG A 165 6.62 4.78 -1.55
CA ARG A 165 7.66 5.29 -0.64
C ARG A 165 8.61 6.27 -1.31
N ARG A 166 8.04 7.26 -2.00
CA ARG A 166 8.82 8.25 -2.77
C ARG A 166 8.74 9.63 -2.13
N ILE A 167 9.71 10.46 -2.47
CA ILE A 167 9.69 11.89 -2.19
C ILE A 167 9.70 12.61 -3.54
N GLY A 168 8.89 13.65 -3.66
CA GLY A 168 8.73 14.42 -4.89
C GLY A 168 8.65 15.89 -4.57
N TYR A 169 9.39 16.71 -5.31
CA TYR A 169 9.37 18.17 -5.18
C TYR A 169 9.00 18.79 -6.52
N GLY A 170 8.21 19.86 -6.48
CA GLY A 170 7.88 20.58 -7.70
C GLY A 170 6.91 21.74 -7.49
N LYS A 171 6.65 22.44 -8.59
CA LYS A 171 5.73 23.57 -8.62
C LYS A 171 4.28 23.08 -8.51
N VAL A 172 3.49 23.73 -7.67
CA VAL A 172 2.10 23.35 -7.43
C VAL A 172 1.23 23.78 -8.60
N LYS A 173 0.50 22.82 -9.19
CA LYS A 173 -0.58 23.07 -10.14
C LYS A 173 -1.90 22.51 -9.61
N VAL A 174 -2.77 23.40 -9.14
CA VAL A 174 -4.15 23.04 -8.78
C VAL A 174 -5.00 23.00 -10.06
N ILE A 175 -5.39 21.79 -10.49
CA ILE A 175 -6.14 21.58 -11.74
C ILE A 175 -7.40 20.77 -11.43
N GLU A 176 -8.55 21.44 -11.39
CA GLU A 176 -9.84 20.78 -11.04
C GLU A 176 -10.51 20.06 -12.22
N SER A 177 -10.03 20.29 -13.45
CA SER A 177 -10.63 19.71 -14.65
C SER A 177 -9.54 19.34 -15.65
N ILE A 178 -9.69 18.17 -16.26
CA ILE A 178 -8.74 17.67 -17.26
C ILE A 178 -8.58 18.59 -18.49
N ASN A 179 -9.57 19.43 -18.78
CA ASN A 179 -9.46 20.43 -19.85
C ASN A 179 -8.27 21.38 -19.65
N ASN A 180 -7.82 21.54 -18.40
CA ASN A 180 -6.67 22.36 -18.04
C ASN A 180 -5.40 21.53 -17.76
N ALA A 181 -5.43 20.20 -17.94
CA ALA A 181 -4.28 19.33 -17.67
C ALA A 181 -3.08 19.62 -18.58
N HIS A 182 -3.30 20.23 -19.75
CA HIS A 182 -2.25 20.72 -20.64
C HIS A 182 -1.36 21.82 -20.03
N LEU A 183 -1.72 22.36 -18.87
CA LEU A 183 -0.91 23.34 -18.11
C LEU A 183 0.13 22.67 -17.19
N LEU A 184 0.10 21.34 -17.08
CA LEU A 184 1.10 20.57 -16.36
C LEU A 184 2.40 20.51 -17.18
N GLU A 185 3.49 20.75 -16.48
CA GLU A 185 4.85 20.61 -16.99
C GLU A 185 5.55 19.48 -16.25
N GLU A 186 6.66 19.01 -16.82
CA GLU A 186 7.51 18.00 -16.19
C GLU A 186 7.99 18.47 -14.81
N GLY A 187 7.92 17.58 -13.82
CA GLY A 187 8.26 17.87 -12.43
C GLY A 187 7.18 18.60 -11.63
N ASP A 188 6.06 19.04 -12.22
CA ASP A 188 4.99 19.69 -11.47
C ASP A 188 4.37 18.75 -10.41
N ILE A 189 3.80 19.35 -9.37
CA ILE A 189 2.97 18.70 -8.37
C ILE A 189 1.50 18.97 -8.71
N LEU A 190 0.79 17.96 -9.21
CA LEU A 190 -0.63 18.05 -9.52
C LEU A 190 -1.44 17.94 -8.23
N ILE A 191 -2.36 18.90 -8.01
CA ILE A 191 -3.35 18.83 -6.95
C ILE A 191 -4.74 18.92 -7.57
N THR A 192 -5.58 17.92 -7.31
CA THR A 192 -6.93 17.84 -7.88
C THR A 192 -7.90 17.13 -6.96
N LYS A 193 -9.18 17.10 -7.33
CA LYS A 193 -10.22 16.41 -6.55
C LYS A 193 -10.11 14.91 -6.70
N GLU A 194 -9.98 14.46 -7.94
CA GLU A 194 -9.91 13.07 -8.34
C GLU A 194 -9.29 12.97 -9.74
N THR A 195 -8.74 11.81 -10.08
CA THR A 195 -8.28 11.52 -11.44
C THR A 195 -9.07 10.35 -12.01
N ASN A 196 -9.07 10.25 -13.33
CA ASN A 196 -9.66 9.17 -14.11
C ASN A 196 -8.67 8.75 -15.22
N PRO A 197 -8.92 7.67 -15.98
CA PRO A 197 -7.99 7.15 -16.98
C PRO A 197 -7.45 8.18 -17.98
N ASP A 198 -8.21 9.23 -18.29
CA ASP A 198 -7.79 10.27 -19.23
C ASP A 198 -6.61 11.12 -18.69
N TRP A 199 -6.41 11.15 -17.36
CA TRP A 199 -5.30 11.87 -16.72
C TRP A 199 -3.94 11.18 -16.89
N THR A 200 -3.93 9.87 -17.22
CA THR A 200 -2.73 9.02 -17.19
C THR A 200 -1.57 9.64 -17.97
N SER A 201 -1.83 10.13 -19.19
CA SER A 201 -0.80 10.73 -20.04
C SER A 201 -0.21 12.04 -19.47
N TYR A 202 -0.98 12.77 -18.67
CA TYR A 202 -0.54 14.02 -18.03
C TYR A 202 0.15 13.80 -16.70
N MET A 203 -0.03 12.63 -16.08
CA MET A 203 0.65 12.26 -14.84
C MET A 203 2.09 11.79 -15.07
N GLN A 204 2.46 11.54 -16.32
CA GLN A 204 3.82 11.13 -16.68
C GLN A 204 4.83 12.23 -16.34
N ASN A 205 5.93 11.85 -15.71
CA ASN A 205 7.04 12.74 -15.33
C ASN A 205 6.66 13.89 -14.38
N LEU A 206 5.55 13.79 -13.66
CA LEU A 206 5.25 14.73 -12.57
C LEU A 206 6.17 14.49 -11.37
N GLY A 207 6.41 15.54 -10.59
CA GLY A 207 7.05 15.40 -9.28
C GLY A 207 6.15 14.63 -8.30
N GLY A 208 4.84 14.69 -8.50
CA GLY A 208 3.87 13.95 -7.72
C GLY A 208 2.42 14.41 -7.88
N VAL A 209 1.52 13.67 -7.23
CA VAL A 209 0.07 13.87 -7.35
C VAL A 209 -0.62 13.79 -5.99
N ILE A 210 -1.43 14.79 -5.68
CA ILE A 210 -2.27 14.83 -4.49
C ILE A 210 -3.74 14.91 -4.90
N THR A 211 -4.58 13.99 -4.39
CA THR A 211 -6.02 14.02 -4.63
C THR A 211 -6.83 14.18 -3.36
N GLU A 212 -7.91 14.98 -3.42
CA GLU A 212 -8.86 15.10 -2.29
C GLU A 212 -9.59 13.78 -2.01
N ARG A 213 -9.90 13.03 -3.07
CA ARG A 213 -10.68 11.81 -2.99
C ARG A 213 -9.87 10.60 -3.43
N GLY A 214 -10.30 9.44 -2.95
CA GLY A 214 -9.76 8.14 -3.32
C GLY A 214 -9.02 7.47 -2.17
N GLY A 215 -9.00 6.14 -2.19
CA GLY A 215 -8.20 5.32 -1.29
C GLY A 215 -6.99 4.71 -1.99
N PRO A 216 -6.24 3.82 -1.31
CA PRO A 216 -5.02 3.21 -1.83
C PRO A 216 -5.16 2.41 -3.12
N THR A 217 -6.39 2.11 -3.53
CA THR A 217 -6.75 1.35 -4.74
C THR A 217 -7.41 2.22 -5.82
N CYS A 218 -7.48 3.54 -5.63
CA CYS A 218 -8.06 4.45 -6.62
C CYS A 218 -7.16 4.60 -7.85
N HIS A 219 -7.70 5.21 -8.92
CA HIS A 219 -6.97 5.48 -10.15
C HIS A 219 -5.63 6.21 -9.89
N ALA A 220 -5.67 7.32 -9.15
CA ALA A 220 -4.45 8.08 -8.81
C ALA A 220 -3.41 7.22 -8.10
N ALA A 221 -3.83 6.34 -7.18
CA ALA A 221 -2.93 5.48 -6.43
C ALA A 221 -2.29 4.38 -7.29
N ILE A 222 -3.07 3.75 -8.18
CA ILE A 222 -2.56 2.71 -9.08
C ILE A 222 -1.56 3.33 -10.08
N VAL A 223 -1.99 4.39 -10.77
CA VAL A 223 -1.17 5.03 -11.80
C VAL A 223 0.09 5.66 -11.21
N SER A 224 0.03 6.25 -10.01
CA SER A 224 1.24 6.83 -9.40
C SER A 224 2.28 5.77 -9.03
N ARG A 225 1.85 4.56 -8.64
CA ARG A 225 2.77 3.43 -8.41
C ARG A 225 3.43 2.99 -9.71
N GLU A 226 2.65 2.87 -10.78
CA GLU A 226 3.15 2.47 -12.11
C GLU A 226 4.12 3.52 -12.70
N LEU A 227 3.82 4.81 -12.49
CA LEU A 227 4.62 5.92 -12.99
C LEU A 227 5.79 6.31 -12.07
N ASN A 228 5.93 5.67 -10.91
CA ASN A 228 7.03 5.96 -9.99
C ASN A 228 7.09 7.45 -9.57
N ILE A 229 5.94 8.03 -9.20
CA ILE A 229 5.84 9.42 -8.72
C ILE A 229 5.31 9.45 -7.29
N ALA A 230 5.69 10.48 -6.51
CA ALA A 230 5.19 10.63 -5.15
C ALA A 230 3.68 10.90 -5.16
N SER A 231 2.91 10.24 -4.31
CA SER A 231 1.46 10.45 -4.30
C SER A 231 0.81 10.33 -2.93
N ILE A 232 -0.17 11.21 -2.70
CA ILE A 232 -1.05 11.19 -1.54
C ILE A 232 -2.49 11.23 -2.06
N VAL A 233 -3.34 10.32 -1.61
CA VAL A 233 -4.75 10.26 -2.03
C VAL A 233 -5.68 10.37 -0.83
N GLY A 234 -6.88 10.90 -1.03
CA GLY A 234 -7.86 11.05 0.05
C GLY A 234 -7.50 12.16 1.04
N ALA A 235 -6.74 13.17 0.61
CA ALA A 235 -6.38 14.31 1.45
C ALA A 235 -7.54 15.33 1.44
N ASP A 236 -8.48 15.18 2.37
CA ASP A 236 -9.70 15.99 2.39
C ASP A 236 -9.38 17.49 2.41
N ASN A 237 -10.12 18.25 1.60
CA ASN A 237 -10.03 19.72 1.49
C ASN A 237 -8.66 20.27 1.02
N ILE A 238 -7.76 19.42 0.53
CA ILE A 238 -6.41 19.86 0.16
C ILE A 238 -6.39 20.87 -1.00
N VAL A 239 -7.37 20.83 -1.93
CA VAL A 239 -7.43 21.77 -3.05
C VAL A 239 -7.64 23.19 -2.53
N GLU A 240 -8.56 23.39 -1.60
CA GLU A 240 -8.82 24.72 -1.03
C GLU A 240 -7.68 25.18 -0.11
N ILE A 241 -7.14 24.30 0.73
CA ILE A 241 -5.98 24.60 1.57
C ILE A 241 -4.82 25.12 0.72
N ILE A 242 -4.51 24.44 -0.38
CA ILE A 242 -3.37 24.82 -1.21
C ILE A 242 -3.66 26.08 -2.03
N LYS A 243 -4.89 26.28 -2.52
CA LYS A 243 -5.27 27.56 -3.16
C LYS A 243 -5.07 28.74 -2.21
N GLU A 244 -5.43 28.61 -0.94
CA GLU A 244 -5.19 29.65 0.06
C GLU A 244 -3.69 29.91 0.21
N LYS A 245 -2.87 28.86 0.35
CA LYS A 245 -1.40 29.01 0.41
C LYS A 245 -0.80 29.63 -0.85
N GLN A 246 -1.34 29.34 -2.04
CA GLN A 246 -0.90 29.97 -3.29
C GLN A 246 -1.20 31.48 -3.31
N ARG A 247 -2.29 31.94 -2.70
CA ARG A 247 -2.56 33.38 -2.53
C ARG A 247 -1.54 34.05 -1.61
N ASP A 248 -1.00 33.30 -0.66
CA ASP A 248 0.08 33.74 0.24
C ASP A 248 1.48 33.60 -0.37
N GLY A 249 1.57 33.21 -1.66
CA GLY A 249 2.83 33.12 -2.41
C GLY A 249 3.49 31.75 -2.46
N LEU A 250 2.78 30.67 -2.08
CA LEU A 250 3.29 29.30 -2.26
C LEU A 250 3.44 28.97 -3.75
N GLU A 251 4.65 28.62 -4.17
CA GLU A 251 4.92 28.21 -5.55
C GLU A 251 5.15 26.70 -5.70
N SER A 252 5.79 26.08 -4.71
CA SER A 252 6.23 24.69 -4.76
C SER A 252 6.05 23.98 -3.42
N VAL A 253 5.98 22.65 -3.46
CA VAL A 253 5.86 21.79 -2.28
C VAL A 253 6.72 20.56 -2.43
N THR A 254 7.07 19.94 -1.30
CA THR A 254 7.63 18.60 -1.26
C THR A 254 6.57 17.62 -0.72
N ILE A 255 6.28 16.56 -1.48
CA ILE A 255 5.53 15.39 -1.02
C ILE A 255 6.54 14.40 -0.46
N ASP A 256 6.38 14.01 0.79
CA ASP A 256 7.18 12.97 1.43
C ASP A 256 6.29 11.79 1.84
N CYS A 257 6.48 10.66 1.16
CA CYS A 257 5.85 9.38 1.47
C CYS A 257 6.88 8.33 1.93
N SER A 258 8.15 8.70 2.14
CA SER A 258 9.27 7.77 2.38
C SER A 258 9.03 6.81 3.55
N GLU A 259 8.49 7.34 4.65
CA GLU A 259 8.17 6.58 5.86
C GLU A 259 6.77 5.94 5.82
N GLY A 260 6.01 6.10 4.73
CA GLY A 260 4.62 5.65 4.61
C GLY A 260 3.59 6.61 5.21
N GLU A 261 4.03 7.81 5.61
CA GLU A 261 3.20 8.90 6.14
C GLU A 261 2.92 9.95 5.04
N PRO A 262 1.73 10.56 4.97
CA PRO A 262 1.34 11.50 3.92
C PRO A 262 1.82 12.94 4.21
N ARG A 263 3.12 13.22 4.12
CA ARG A 263 3.64 14.54 4.48
C ARG A 263 3.67 15.48 3.26
N ILE A 264 3.17 16.70 3.46
CA ILE A 264 3.22 17.77 2.47
C ILE A 264 3.94 18.96 3.10
N TRP A 265 5.12 19.28 2.59
CA TRP A 265 5.96 20.37 3.08
C TRP A 265 5.82 21.61 2.20
N LEU A 266 5.58 22.77 2.81
CA LEU A 266 5.44 24.08 2.15
C LEU A 266 6.77 24.71 1.72
N LYS A 267 7.80 23.89 1.49
CA LYS A 267 9.11 24.29 0.97
C LYS A 267 9.75 23.13 0.22
N GLU A 268 10.79 23.43 -0.55
CA GLU A 268 11.76 22.44 -1.00
C GLU A 268 12.49 21.86 0.21
N VAL A 269 12.37 20.55 0.43
CA VAL A 269 13.06 19.86 1.51
C VAL A 269 14.20 19.03 0.90
N GLU A 270 15.39 19.10 1.48
CA GLU A 270 16.49 18.26 1.00
C GLU A 270 16.23 16.77 1.32
N TYR A 271 16.37 15.93 0.29
CA TYR A 271 16.23 14.49 0.37
C TYR A 271 17.23 13.80 -0.54
N ASP A 272 17.49 12.52 -0.28
CA ASP A 272 18.31 11.66 -1.13
C ASP A 272 17.61 10.31 -1.27
N PHE A 273 18.15 9.44 -2.12
CA PHE A 273 17.70 8.07 -2.24
C PHE A 273 18.85 7.09 -2.50
N ASP A 274 18.76 5.93 -1.88
CA ASP A 274 19.65 4.81 -2.19
C ASP A 274 18.98 3.90 -3.21
N THR A 275 19.72 3.46 -4.22
CA THR A 275 19.28 2.41 -5.14
C THR A 275 19.79 1.05 -4.68
N ILE A 276 18.86 0.12 -4.44
CA ILE A 276 19.19 -1.28 -4.17
C ILE A 276 19.01 -2.07 -5.45
N GLU A 277 20.11 -2.56 -6.03
CA GLU A 277 20.04 -3.56 -7.09
C GLU A 277 19.87 -4.96 -6.47
N PHE A 278 18.67 -5.53 -6.54
CA PHE A 278 18.35 -6.87 -6.06
C PHE A 278 19.24 -7.95 -6.70
N ALA A 279 19.69 -7.75 -7.94
CA ALA A 279 20.62 -8.65 -8.63
C ALA A 279 22.02 -8.71 -8.00
N GLN A 280 22.42 -7.66 -7.29
CA GLN A 280 23.71 -7.58 -6.59
C GLN A 280 23.63 -8.01 -5.13
N LEU A 281 22.42 -8.20 -4.60
CA LEU A 281 22.26 -8.80 -3.29
C LEU A 281 22.86 -10.21 -3.32
N PRO A 282 23.61 -10.61 -2.28
CA PRO A 282 24.17 -11.94 -2.22
C PRO A 282 23.06 -12.96 -2.45
N ALA A 283 23.28 -13.89 -3.39
CA ALA A 283 22.39 -15.02 -3.57
C ALA A 283 22.17 -15.66 -2.20
N PRO A 284 20.92 -15.84 -1.74
CA PRO A 284 20.68 -16.43 -0.44
C PRO A 284 21.35 -17.79 -0.39
N TYR A 285 21.89 -18.16 0.77
CA TYR A 285 22.56 -19.45 0.96
C TYR A 285 21.50 -20.56 0.85
N ILE A 286 21.32 -21.09 -0.36
CA ILE A 286 20.33 -22.12 -0.67
C ILE A 286 20.87 -23.47 -0.18
N ASN A 287 20.46 -23.87 1.03
CA ASN A 287 20.43 -25.28 1.42
C ASN A 287 18.97 -25.69 1.54
N TRP A 288 18.36 -26.08 0.41
CA TRP A 288 17.08 -26.78 0.41
C TRP A 288 17.22 -28.06 1.26
N VAL A 289 16.55 -28.09 2.41
CA VAL A 289 16.38 -29.32 3.16
C VAL A 289 15.53 -30.26 2.30
N LYS A 290 16.18 -31.27 1.74
CA LYS A 290 15.57 -32.47 1.16
C LYS A 290 14.78 -33.20 2.25
N SER A 291 13.55 -32.79 2.53
CA SER A 291 12.57 -33.63 3.25
C SER A 291 11.16 -33.04 3.15
N PHE A 292 10.54 -33.13 1.99
CA PHE A 292 9.10 -33.23 1.92
C PHE A 292 8.79 -34.52 1.18
N GLU A 293 8.54 -35.58 1.95
CA GLU A 293 7.93 -36.78 1.38
C GLU A 293 6.57 -36.40 0.77
N PRO A 294 6.21 -36.94 -0.40
CA PRO A 294 4.92 -36.71 -0.99
C PRO A 294 3.84 -37.23 -0.06
N ILE A 295 2.85 -36.38 0.25
CA ILE A 295 1.61 -36.80 0.90
C ILE A 295 0.94 -37.81 -0.04
N GLU A 296 0.86 -39.07 0.38
CA GLU A 296 0.17 -40.11 -0.37
C GLU A 296 -1.27 -39.68 -0.67
N LYS A 297 -1.66 -39.81 -1.94
CA LYS A 297 -3.06 -39.59 -2.35
C LYS A 297 -3.94 -40.59 -1.60
N PRO A 298 -5.08 -40.14 -1.01
CA PRO A 298 -6.02 -41.08 -0.43
C PRO A 298 -6.56 -41.99 -1.54
N SER A 299 -6.48 -43.30 -1.30
CA SER A 299 -7.08 -44.32 -2.15
C SER A 299 -8.60 -44.12 -2.23
N LYS A 300 -9.14 -44.28 -3.44
CA LYS A 300 -10.59 -44.25 -3.74
C LYS A 300 -11.38 -45.30 -2.98
#